data_AF-A0A942KLN8-F1
#
_entry.id   AF-A0A942KLN8-F1
#
_cell.length_a   1.000
_cell.length_b   1.000
_cell.length_c   1.000
_cell.angle_alpha   90.00
_cell.angle_beta   90.00
_cell.angle_gamma   90.00
#
_symmetry.space_group_name_H-M   'P 1'
#
loop_
_entity.id
_entity.type
_entity.pdbx_description
1 polymer ?
#
loop_
_entity_poly.entity_id
_entity_poly.type
_entity_poly.pdbx_seq_one_letter_code
_entity_poly.pdbx_strand_id
1 'polypeptide(L)'
;MKFISVRDLRGKSADIWRDLSDEREMVVTSNGRPVAILAAVNESNLEESLAAFRQARAVDAVAAMQRRSVARGTDALSQDEIDAEIAAVRKARTR
;
A
#
# COMPACT_ATOMS: atom_id res chain seq x y z
N MET A 1 17.87 -6.19 -6.78
CA MET A 1 17.14 -4.92 -6.53
C MET A 1 18.09 -3.77 -6.78
N LYS A 2 17.93 -3.12 -7.93
CA LYS A 2 18.79 -2.03 -8.37
C LYS A 2 18.37 -0.70 -7.75
N PHE A 3 19.33 0.12 -7.35
CA PHE A 3 19.11 1.47 -6.85
C PHE A 3 19.47 2.49 -7.93
N ILE A 4 18.59 3.44 -8.18
CA ILE A 4 18.80 4.55 -9.12
C ILE A 4 18.64 5.87 -8.39
N SER A 5 19.49 6.85 -8.70
CA SER A 5 19.30 8.19 -8.15
C SER A 5 18.24 8.96 -8.94
N VAL A 6 17.57 9.94 -8.33
CA VAL A 6 16.71 10.90 -9.05
C VAL A 6 17.46 11.64 -10.17
N ARG A 7 18.79 11.76 -10.09
CA ARG A 7 19.62 12.34 -11.15
C ARG A 7 19.79 11.37 -12.32
N ASP A 8 20.05 10.10 -12.06
CA ASP A 8 20.11 9.07 -13.10
C ASP A 8 18.77 8.88 -13.79
N LEU A 9 17.67 8.89 -13.03
CA LEU A 9 16.31 8.80 -13.59
C LEU A 9 16.02 9.92 -14.60
N ARG A 10 16.58 11.12 -14.38
CA ARG A 10 16.48 12.25 -15.32
C ARG A 10 17.42 12.10 -16.52
N GLY A 11 18.66 11.70 -16.29
CA GLY A 11 19.73 11.75 -17.31
C GLY A 11 19.90 10.47 -18.14
N LYS A 12 19.38 9.33 -17.67
CA LYS A 12 19.60 7.98 -18.24
C LYS A 12 18.29 7.19 -18.36
N SER A 13 17.18 7.88 -18.60
CA SER A 13 15.84 7.27 -18.62
C SER A 13 15.73 6.10 -19.59
N ALA A 14 16.31 6.20 -20.79
CA ALA A 14 16.28 5.12 -21.79
C ALA A 14 16.95 3.82 -21.30
N ASP A 15 18.12 3.93 -20.67
CA ASP A 15 18.83 2.78 -20.11
C ASP A 15 18.04 2.17 -18.94
N ILE A 16 17.49 3.04 -18.08
CA ILE A 16 16.67 2.62 -16.93
C ILE A 16 15.41 1.88 -17.39
N TRP A 17 14.73 2.33 -18.45
CA TRP A 17 13.54 1.64 -18.97
C TRP A 17 13.87 0.27 -19.55
N ARG A 18 15.00 0.12 -20.25
CA ARG A 18 15.47 -1.21 -20.68
C ARG A 18 15.73 -2.10 -19.48
N ASP A 19 16.53 -1.63 -18.54
CA ASP A 19 16.90 -2.41 -17.36
C ASP A 19 15.69 -2.76 -16.48
N LEU A 20 14.66 -1.90 -16.42
CA LEU A 20 13.47 -2.12 -15.60
C LEU A 20 12.64 -3.30 -16.10
N SER A 21 12.63 -3.55 -17.42
CA SER A 21 11.93 -4.70 -17.98
C SER A 21 12.51 -6.03 -17.49
N ASP A 22 13.82 -6.09 -17.26
CA ASP A 22 14.52 -7.28 -16.76
C ASP A 22 14.51 -7.35 -15.22
N GLU A 23 14.77 -6.23 -14.54
CA GLU A 23 14.83 -6.15 -13.07
C GLU A 23 13.46 -6.26 -12.40
N ARG A 24 12.37 -5.96 -13.14
CA ARG A 24 10.97 -5.82 -12.68
C ARG A 24 10.72 -4.67 -11.69
N GLU A 25 11.66 -4.41 -10.80
CA GLU A 25 11.56 -3.34 -9.79
C GLU A 25 12.91 -2.69 -9.49
N MET A 26 12.87 -1.38 -9.23
CA MET A 26 14.03 -0.59 -8.83
C MET A 26 13.66 0.37 -7.70
N VAL A 27 14.64 0.70 -6.86
CA VAL A 27 14.48 1.70 -5.79
C VAL A 27 15.04 3.03 -6.27
N VAL A 28 14.20 4.06 -6.25
CA VAL A 28 14.62 5.44 -6.53
C VAL A 28 15.11 6.09 -5.25
N THR A 29 16.26 6.75 -5.32
CA THR A 29 16.90 7.43 -4.19
C THR A 29 17.08 8.93 -4.43
N SER A 30 16.91 9.71 -3.37
CA SER A 30 17.26 11.13 -3.32
C SER A 30 18.30 11.35 -2.24
N ASN A 31 19.47 11.86 -2.62
CA ASN A 31 20.61 12.04 -1.72
C ASN A 31 20.93 10.78 -0.89
N GLY A 32 20.96 9.62 -1.56
CA GLY A 32 21.26 8.31 -0.94
C GLY A 32 20.12 7.68 -0.14
N ARG A 33 18.97 8.35 0.02
CA ARG A 33 17.82 7.82 0.76
C ARG A 33 16.74 7.30 -0.20
N PRO A 34 16.17 6.10 0.03
CA PRO A 34 15.02 5.61 -0.74
C PRO A 34 13.84 6.58 -0.65
N VAL A 35 13.25 6.91 -1.80
CA VAL A 35 12.09 7.82 -1.89
C VAL A 35 10.94 7.25 -2.72
N ALA A 36 11.20 6.30 -3.60
CA ALA A 36 10.14 5.62 -4.36
C ALA A 36 10.61 4.23 -4.82
N ILE A 37 9.64 3.42 -5.24
CA ILE A 37 9.85 2.17 -5.97
C ILE A 37 9.31 2.39 -7.38
N LEU A 38 10.10 2.00 -8.39
CA LEU A 38 9.69 1.97 -9.78
C LEU A 38 9.45 0.51 -10.15
N ALA A 39 8.22 0.19 -10.56
CA ALA A 39 7.82 -1.17 -10.94
C ALA A 39 7.47 -1.22 -12.43
N ALA A 40 7.94 -2.26 -13.11
CA ALA A 40 7.60 -2.54 -14.48
C ALA A 40 6.11 -2.91 -14.59
N VAL A 41 5.38 -2.19 -15.44
CA VAL A 41 3.97 -2.46 -15.75
C VAL A 41 3.76 -2.35 -17.25
N ASN A 42 2.70 -2.98 -17.74
CA ASN A 42 2.22 -2.90 -19.11
C ASN A 42 0.68 -2.84 -19.12
N GLU A 43 0.09 -2.78 -20.32
CA GLU A 43 -1.36 -2.64 -20.49
C GLU A 43 -2.17 -3.79 -19.88
N SER A 44 -1.61 -5.00 -19.82
CA SER A 44 -2.34 -6.16 -19.31
C SER A 44 -2.29 -6.30 -17.79
N ASN A 45 -1.30 -5.71 -17.11
CA ASN A 45 -1.10 -5.90 -15.66
C ASN A 45 -1.21 -4.62 -14.81
N LEU A 46 -1.42 -3.44 -15.43
CA LEU A 46 -1.42 -2.16 -14.72
C LEU A 46 -2.45 -2.13 -13.58
N GLU A 47 -3.70 -2.48 -13.86
CA GLU A 47 -4.80 -2.43 -12.88
C GLU A 47 -4.59 -3.42 -11.74
N GLU A 48 -4.19 -4.65 -12.06
CA GLU A 48 -3.90 -5.67 -11.05
C GLU A 48 -2.72 -5.25 -10.15
N SER A 49 -1.65 -4.71 -10.73
CA SER A 49 -0.49 -4.23 -9.98
C SER A 49 -0.87 -3.08 -9.05
N LEU A 50 -1.66 -2.12 -9.54
CA LEU A 50 -2.17 -1.01 -8.72
C LEU A 50 -3.09 -1.51 -7.60
N ALA A 51 -3.96 -2.48 -7.87
CA ALA A 51 -4.84 -3.08 -6.88
C ALA A 51 -4.02 -3.77 -5.77
N ALA A 52 -2.96 -4.51 -6.13
CA ALA A 52 -2.08 -5.16 -5.17
C ALA A 52 -1.39 -4.15 -4.23
N PHE A 53 -0.85 -3.05 -4.78
CA PHE A 53 -0.25 -1.98 -3.95
C PHE A 53 -1.26 -1.33 -3.00
N ARG A 54 -2.49 -1.10 -3.47
CA ARG A 54 -3.58 -0.55 -2.64
C ARG A 54 -4.01 -1.52 -1.55
N GLN A 55 -4.11 -2.82 -1.87
CA GLN A 55 -4.44 -3.86 -0.90
C GLN A 55 -3.38 -3.96 0.19
N ALA A 56 -2.09 -3.98 -0.17
CA ALA A 56 -1.00 -4.01 0.80
C ALA A 56 -1.07 -2.83 1.78
N ARG A 57 -1.33 -1.61 1.28
CA ARG A 57 -1.56 -0.43 2.12
C ARG A 57 -2.78 -0.58 3.03
N ALA A 58 -3.87 -1.13 2.53
CA ALA A 58 -5.09 -1.33 3.32
C ALA A 58 -4.87 -2.34 4.46
N VAL A 59 -4.19 -3.45 4.17
CA VAL A 59 -3.83 -4.47 5.16
C VAL A 59 -2.95 -3.88 6.26
N ASP A 60 -1.91 -3.12 5.90
CA ASP A 60 -1.03 -2.49 6.89
C ASP A 60 -1.79 -1.45 7.75
N ALA A 61 -2.68 -0.68 7.14
CA ALA A 61 -3.53 0.27 7.87
C ALA A 61 -4.44 -0.45 8.89
N VAL A 62 -5.08 -1.57 8.49
CA VAL A 62 -5.90 -2.39 9.40
C VAL A 62 -5.06 -2.97 10.53
N ALA A 63 -3.89 -3.52 10.22
CA ALA A 63 -2.98 -4.07 11.23
C ALA A 63 -2.50 -2.98 12.21
N ALA A 64 -2.27 -1.75 11.75
CA ALA A 64 -1.93 -0.62 12.60
C ALA A 64 -3.09 -0.20 13.51
N MET A 65 -4.34 -0.23 13.01
CA MET A 65 -5.54 0.03 13.82
C MET A 65 -5.71 -1.04 14.90
N GLN A 66 -5.58 -2.32 14.54
CA GLN A 66 -5.70 -3.44 15.48
C GLN A 66 -4.63 -3.38 16.58
N ARG A 67 -3.36 -3.19 16.22
CA ARG A 67 -2.26 -3.01 17.21
C ARG A 67 -2.54 -1.87 18.17
N ARG A 68 -3.07 -0.75 17.67
CA ARG A 68 -3.45 0.40 18.50
C ARG A 68 -4.62 0.07 19.42
N SER A 69 -5.58 -0.73 18.97
CA SER A 69 -6.71 -1.17 19.79
C SER A 69 -6.22 -2.00 20.99
N VAL A 70 -5.35 -2.97 20.73
CA VAL A 70 -4.71 -3.79 21.77
C VAL A 70 -3.92 -2.93 22.76
N ALA A 71 -3.11 -2.00 22.26
CA ALA A 71 -2.34 -1.10 23.12
C ALA A 71 -3.22 -0.19 23.99
N ARG A 72 -4.48 0.03 23.61
CA ARG A 72 -5.46 0.83 24.35
C ARG A 72 -6.44 -0.02 25.18
N GLY A 73 -6.36 -1.34 25.09
CA GLY A 73 -7.33 -2.26 25.71
C GLY A 73 -8.75 -2.14 25.14
N THR A 74 -8.90 -1.61 23.91
CA THR A 74 -10.20 -1.47 23.23
C THR A 74 -10.47 -2.60 22.22
N ASP A 75 -9.64 -3.65 22.26
CA ASP A 75 -9.73 -4.83 21.41
C ASP A 75 -10.72 -5.88 21.90
N ALA A 76 -11.20 -5.74 23.15
CA ALA A 76 -12.18 -6.63 23.74
C ALA A 76 -13.61 -6.05 23.56
N LEU A 77 -14.19 -6.25 22.38
CA LEU A 77 -15.65 -6.18 22.21
C LEU A 77 -16.23 -7.59 22.20
N SER A 78 -17.28 -7.80 22.99
CA SER A 78 -18.07 -9.03 22.92
C SER A 78 -18.92 -9.07 21.64
N GLN A 79 -19.33 -10.28 21.25
CA GLN A 79 -20.23 -10.47 20.11
C GLN A 79 -21.55 -9.71 20.30
N ASP A 80 -22.09 -9.69 21.52
CA ASP A 80 -23.34 -8.99 21.85
C ASP A 80 -23.22 -7.47 21.67
N GLU A 81 -22.08 -6.88 22.08
CA GLU A 81 -21.81 -5.45 21.87
C GLU A 81 -21.67 -5.09 20.38
N ILE A 82 -21.03 -5.97 19.60
CA ILE A 82 -20.91 -5.82 18.14
C ILE A 82 -22.29 -5.87 17.49
N ASP A 83 -23.11 -6.85 17.83
CA ASP A 83 -24.43 -7.04 17.24
C ASP A 83 -25.38 -5.89 17.63
N ALA A 84 -25.29 -5.39 18.86
CA ALA A 84 -26.03 -4.22 19.32
C ALA A 84 -25.69 -2.96 18.51
N GLU A 85 -24.40 -2.71 18.26
CA GLU A 85 -23.94 -1.56 17.45
C GLU A 85 -24.40 -1.70 15.99
N ILE A 86 -24.27 -2.89 15.38
CA ILE A 86 -24.73 -3.15 14.02
C ILE A 86 -26.24 -2.90 13.90
N ALA A 87 -27.03 -3.39 14.85
CA ALA A 87 -28.47 -3.20 14.87
C ALA A 87 -28.84 -1.71 15.00
N ALA A 88 -28.15 -0.97 15.87
CA ALA A 88 -28.35 0.47 16.05
C ALA A 88 -28.08 1.26 14.75
N VAL A 89 -26.94 1.02 14.09
CA VAL A 89 -26.58 1.69 12.82
C VAL A 89 -27.56 1.35 11.70
N ARG A 90 -27.96 0.08 11.56
CA ARG A 90 -28.92 -0.34 10.53
C ARG A 90 -30.30 0.30 10.72
N LYS A 91 -30.78 0.39 11.96
CA LYS A 91 -32.03 1.08 12.30
C LYS A 91 -31.97 2.57 11.96
N ALA A 92 -30.84 3.21 12.22
CA ALA A 92 -30.63 4.63 11.90
C ALA A 92 -30.59 4.90 10.37
N ARG A 93 -30.17 3.92 9.57
CA ARG A 93 -30.11 4.00 8.11
C ARG A 93 -31.48 3.92 7.42
N THR A 94 -32.54 3.48 8.11
CA THR A 94 -33.89 3.31 7.52
C THR A 94 -34.64 4.66 7.35
N ARG A 95 -33.99 5.66 6.76
CA ARG A 95 -34.59 6.92 6.31
C ARG A 95 -34.21 7.21 4.87
#